data_AF-A0A7S3RME6-F1
#
_entry.id   AF-A0A7S3RME6-F1
#
_cell.length_a   1.000
_cell.length_b   1.000
_cell.length_c   1.000
_cell.angle_alpha   90.00
_cell.angle_beta   90.00
_cell.angle_gamma   90.00
#
_symmetry.space_group_name_H-M   'P 1'
#
loop_
_entity.id
_entity.type
_entity.pdbx_description
1 polymer ?
#
loop_
_entity_poly.entity_id
_entity_poly.type
_entity_poly.pdbx_seq_one_letter_code
_entity_poly.pdbx_strand_id
1 'polypeptide(L)'
;CDLCREKDACVAWTWVKDAKLETGNPGQCWMKGGEVEKKNAKVGVVSGLKHGPGGTKVSDTDDVVEEKTHETESAKEGEKKDSLCAENGAGCLTSKCCKEPGHQCFTKNAYWAQCMSECIPGPNPHDQVSPMPWECKALGDRTPGEAKKCSGDGEDCRDSKCCIKGGTQCYAKDDTWASCKPSCTPGPDMLAADSDSWSCKELGQRTLGAAPWVKTNCAGGGTDCRTAQCCQ
;
A
#
# COMPACT_ATOMS: atom_id res chain seq x y z
N CYS A 1 17.42 -0.48 -17.37
CA CYS A 1 18.51 -1.43 -17.07
C CYS A 1 18.02 -2.86 -16.93
N ASP A 2 16.70 -3.08 -16.92
CA ASP A 2 16.08 -4.39 -16.75
C ASP A 2 16.43 -5.40 -17.84
N LEU A 3 16.71 -4.93 -19.05
CA LEU A 3 17.20 -5.73 -20.18
C LEU A 3 18.52 -6.49 -19.86
N CYS A 4 19.29 -6.07 -18.86
CA CYS A 4 20.46 -6.83 -18.41
C CYS A 4 20.07 -8.21 -17.86
N ARG A 5 18.87 -8.34 -17.28
CA ARG A 5 18.36 -9.64 -16.78
C ARG A 5 18.07 -10.61 -17.91
N GLU A 6 17.66 -10.10 -19.06
CA GLU A 6 17.29 -10.89 -20.24
C GLU A 6 18.48 -11.26 -21.11
N LYS A 7 19.59 -10.50 -21.04
CA LYS A 7 20.79 -10.75 -21.84
C LYS A 7 21.77 -11.62 -21.08
N ASP A 8 22.09 -12.79 -21.63
CA ASP A 8 23.08 -13.72 -21.04
C ASP A 8 24.48 -13.15 -20.98
N ALA A 9 24.84 -12.34 -21.99
CA ALA A 9 26.09 -11.60 -22.02
C ALA A 9 26.13 -10.40 -21.05
N CYS A 10 25.13 -10.17 -20.20
CA CYS A 10 25.14 -9.10 -19.21
C CYS A 10 25.41 -9.67 -17.81
N VAL A 11 26.51 -9.24 -17.19
CA VAL A 11 26.92 -9.61 -15.82
C VAL A 11 26.62 -8.48 -14.85
N ALA A 12 26.69 -7.23 -15.31
CA ALA A 12 26.45 -6.05 -14.50
C ALA A 12 25.84 -4.92 -15.31
N TRP A 13 25.20 -3.96 -14.64
CA TRP A 13 24.69 -2.75 -15.26
C TRP A 13 25.05 -1.51 -14.46
N THR A 14 25.06 -0.37 -15.14
CA THR A 14 25.31 0.94 -14.54
C THR A 14 24.31 1.93 -15.11
N TRP A 15 23.63 2.66 -14.23
CA TRP A 15 22.60 3.64 -14.54
C TRP A 15 23.01 5.02 -14.02
N VAL A 16 22.69 6.04 -14.81
CA VAL A 16 22.78 7.45 -14.40
C VAL A 16 21.50 8.18 -14.80
N LYS A 17 21.08 9.13 -13.96
CA LYS A 17 19.88 9.94 -14.19
C LYS A 17 20.05 10.98 -15.29
N ASP A 18 21.24 11.56 -15.38
CA ASP A 18 21.62 12.55 -16.38
C ASP A 18 23.05 12.28 -16.87
N ALA A 19 23.15 11.78 -18.10
CA ALA A 19 24.40 11.49 -18.78
C ALA A 19 24.97 12.70 -19.53
N LYS A 20 24.34 13.88 -19.42
CA LYS A 20 24.75 15.12 -20.09
C LYS A 20 24.93 14.96 -21.60
N LEU A 21 23.97 14.29 -22.24
CA LEU A 21 23.94 14.14 -23.69
C LEU A 21 23.35 15.40 -24.33
N GLU A 22 23.93 15.85 -25.44
CA GLU A 22 23.49 17.07 -26.15
C GLU A 22 22.09 16.95 -26.76
N THR A 23 21.63 15.72 -27.04
CA THR A 23 20.27 15.43 -27.56
C THR A 23 19.80 14.05 -27.09
N GLY A 24 18.51 13.90 -26.78
CA GLY A 24 17.87 12.62 -26.44
C GLY A 24 17.48 12.47 -24.97
N ASN A 25 17.29 11.23 -24.51
CA ASN A 25 16.93 10.94 -23.12
C ASN A 25 18.16 11.11 -22.20
N PRO A 26 18.10 11.98 -21.17
CA PRO A 26 19.22 12.20 -20.25
C PRO A 26 19.56 10.96 -19.43
N GLY A 27 18.60 10.07 -19.16
CA GLY A 27 18.86 8.83 -18.42
C GLY A 27 19.54 7.78 -19.29
N GLN A 28 20.70 7.27 -18.85
CA GLN A 28 21.47 6.26 -19.59
C GLN A 28 21.75 5.02 -18.76
N CYS A 29 21.75 3.88 -19.44
CA CYS A 29 22.05 2.57 -18.86
C CYS A 29 23.10 1.83 -19.70
N TRP A 30 24.21 1.46 -19.07
CA TRP A 30 25.27 0.65 -19.68
C TRP A 30 25.23 -0.77 -19.12
N MET A 31 25.13 -1.75 -20.01
CA MET A 31 25.23 -3.17 -19.71
C MET A 31 26.68 -3.64 -19.91
N LYS A 32 27.19 -4.47 -19.00
CA LYS A 32 28.57 -4.94 -18.97
C LYS A 32 28.57 -6.46 -18.90
N GLY A 33 29.40 -7.12 -19.72
CA GLY A 33 29.45 -8.58 -19.82
C GLY A 33 30.69 -9.25 -19.25
N GLY A 34 31.69 -8.49 -18.82
CA GLY A 34 32.90 -9.02 -18.19
C GLY A 34 32.73 -9.25 -16.69
N GLU A 35 33.66 -10.01 -16.12
CA GLU A 35 33.78 -10.20 -14.66
C GLU A 35 34.02 -8.85 -13.98
N VAL A 36 33.33 -8.60 -12.87
CA VAL A 36 33.41 -7.31 -12.17
C VAL A 36 34.56 -7.35 -11.19
N GLU A 37 35.71 -6.82 -11.60
CA GLU A 37 36.92 -6.79 -10.77
C GLU A 37 36.80 -5.86 -9.55
N LYS A 38 36.17 -4.69 -9.71
CA LYS A 38 36.06 -3.68 -8.64
C LYS A 38 34.83 -2.79 -8.77
N LYS A 39 34.17 -2.54 -7.65
CA LYS A 39 33.08 -1.55 -7.52
C LYS A 39 33.63 -0.24 -6.98
N ASN A 40 33.62 0.80 -7.80
CA ASN A 40 33.98 2.16 -7.38
C ASN A 40 32.71 2.99 -7.22
N ALA A 41 32.51 3.57 -6.03
CA ALA A 41 31.38 4.45 -5.76
C ALA A 41 31.58 5.80 -6.46
N LYS A 42 30.56 6.25 -7.21
CA LYS A 42 30.52 7.57 -7.86
C LYS A 42 29.17 8.21 -7.58
N VAL A 43 29.17 9.50 -7.25
CA VAL A 43 27.95 10.27 -6.96
C VAL A 43 27.07 10.31 -8.22
N GLY A 44 25.76 10.02 -8.05
CA GLY A 44 24.79 10.02 -9.14
C GLY A 44 24.81 8.77 -10.05
N VAL A 45 25.62 7.76 -9.71
CA VAL A 45 25.75 6.51 -10.47
C VAL A 45 25.24 5.34 -9.63
N VAL A 46 24.30 4.57 -10.18
CA VAL A 46 23.78 3.34 -9.57
C VAL A 46 24.25 2.14 -10.39
N SER A 47 24.81 1.13 -9.74
CA SER A 47 25.28 -0.08 -10.43
C SER A 47 24.79 -1.34 -9.72
N GLY A 48 24.42 -2.36 -10.47
CA GLY A 48 23.99 -3.65 -9.95
C GLY A 48 24.55 -4.82 -10.75
N LEU A 49 24.58 -6.01 -10.12
CA LEU A 49 24.92 -7.27 -10.77
C LEU A 49 23.64 -7.96 -11.28
N LYS A 50 23.78 -8.78 -12.33
CA LYS A 50 22.70 -9.67 -12.77
C LYS A 50 22.53 -10.77 -11.74
N HIS A 51 21.35 -10.88 -11.15
CA HIS A 51 21.00 -11.99 -10.28
C HIS A 51 20.76 -13.23 -11.17
N GLY A 52 21.59 -14.26 -11.03
CA GLY A 52 21.50 -15.47 -11.84
C GLY A 52 20.37 -16.41 -11.41
N PRO A 53 19.79 -17.21 -12.32
CA PRO A 53 18.87 -18.28 -11.98
C PRO A 53 19.68 -19.55 -11.62
N GLY A 54 19.84 -19.84 -10.34
CA GLY A 54 20.35 -21.12 -9.84
C GLY A 54 21.68 -21.07 -9.09
N GLY A 55 21.58 -21.01 -7.75
CA GLY A 55 22.52 -21.62 -6.79
C GLY A 55 23.96 -21.11 -6.73
N THR A 56 24.29 -20.33 -5.69
CA THR A 56 25.24 -20.72 -4.61
C THR A 56 25.30 -19.57 -3.62
N LYS A 57 24.89 -19.84 -2.38
CA LYS A 57 25.25 -19.03 -1.21
C LYS A 57 26.77 -19.18 -1.05
N VAL A 58 27.53 -18.13 -1.35
CA VAL A 58 28.85 -17.99 -0.75
C VAL A 58 28.65 -17.20 0.53
N SER A 59 28.86 -17.93 1.61
CA SER A 59 28.98 -17.52 2.98
C SER A 59 30.12 -16.51 3.15
N ASP A 60 29.80 -15.35 3.72
CA ASP A 60 30.72 -14.65 4.60
C ASP A 60 30.73 -15.46 5.92
N THR A 61 31.70 -16.36 6.10
CA THR A 61 32.04 -16.97 7.41
C THR A 61 33.01 -16.01 8.10
N ASP A 62 32.60 -15.34 9.17
CA ASP A 62 32.62 -15.79 10.58
C ASP A 62 33.90 -15.30 11.28
N ASP A 63 33.74 -14.24 12.08
CA ASP A 63 34.44 -14.13 13.35
C ASP A 63 33.37 -14.17 14.44
N VAL A 64 33.22 -15.38 15.00
CA VAL A 64 32.34 -15.70 16.12
C VAL A 64 33.06 -15.39 17.41
N VAL A 65 32.44 -14.60 18.28
CA VAL A 65 32.48 -14.86 19.72
C VAL A 65 31.03 -14.83 20.21
N GLU A 66 30.47 -16.02 20.40
CA GLU A 66 29.26 -16.22 21.20
C GLU A 66 29.60 -16.07 22.68
N GLU A 67 28.76 -15.37 23.42
CA GLU A 67 28.41 -15.82 24.77
C GLU A 67 26.89 -15.77 24.91
N LYS A 68 26.32 -16.94 25.24
CA LYS A 68 24.90 -17.17 25.45
C LYS A 68 24.43 -16.41 26.69
N THR A 69 23.26 -15.79 26.64
CA THR A 69 22.01 -16.34 27.22
C THR A 69 20.98 -15.23 27.46
N HIS A 70 19.73 -15.70 27.45
CA HIS A 70 18.52 -15.11 28.01
C HIS A 70 17.71 -14.11 27.17
N GLU A 71 16.51 -14.58 26.85
CA GLU A 71 15.31 -13.78 26.60
C GLU A 71 15.23 -12.61 27.59
N THR A 72 15.04 -11.40 27.08
CA THR A 72 13.95 -10.47 27.46
C THR A 72 14.09 -9.15 26.71
N GLU A 73 12.96 -8.73 26.13
CA GLU A 73 12.47 -7.36 25.95
C GLU A 73 13.39 -6.21 25.45
N SER A 74 12.97 -5.70 24.29
CA SER A 74 12.61 -4.29 24.05
C SER A 74 13.69 -3.23 23.75
N ALA A 75 13.37 -2.49 22.68
CA ALA A 75 13.70 -1.09 22.39
C ALA A 75 15.16 -0.72 22.05
N LYS A 76 15.44 -0.62 20.74
CA LYS A 76 15.88 0.64 20.08
C LYS A 76 16.38 0.36 18.65
N GLU A 77 15.49 0.48 17.67
CA GLU A 77 15.91 0.69 16.27
C GLU A 77 14.83 1.48 15.52
N GLY A 78 14.38 2.60 16.12
CA GLY A 78 13.18 3.31 15.70
C GLY A 78 13.37 4.56 14.83
N GLU A 79 14.59 5.01 14.50
CA GLU A 79 14.75 6.40 13.99
C GLU A 79 15.38 6.55 12.60
N LYS A 80 15.68 5.48 11.86
CA LYS A 80 16.25 5.62 10.49
C LYS A 80 15.54 4.83 9.38
N LYS A 81 14.49 4.07 9.68
CA LYS A 81 13.75 3.26 8.69
C LYS A 81 12.49 3.96 8.14
N ASP A 82 12.04 5.04 8.79
CA ASP A 82 10.71 5.63 8.55
C ASP A 82 10.63 6.52 7.31
N SER A 83 11.75 7.07 6.82
CA SER A 83 11.71 8.03 5.70
C SER A 83 11.50 7.37 4.33
N LEU A 84 11.55 6.04 4.25
CA LEU A 84 11.36 5.26 3.01
C LEU A 84 10.05 4.48 2.99
N CYS A 85 9.30 4.50 4.10
CA CYS A 85 8.05 3.77 4.22
C CYS A 85 6.88 4.57 3.67
N ALA A 86 5.89 3.84 3.14
CA ALA A 86 4.72 4.44 2.53
C ALA A 86 3.83 5.08 3.60
N GLU A 87 3.28 6.25 3.30
CA GLU A 87 2.21 6.87 4.08
C GLU A 87 0.90 6.07 3.94
N ASN A 88 -0.07 6.31 4.81
CA ASN A 88 -1.37 5.67 4.72
C ASN A 88 -2.07 5.99 3.39
N GLY A 89 -2.59 4.97 2.72
CA GLY A 89 -3.14 5.10 1.38
C GLY A 89 -2.09 5.25 0.27
N ALA A 90 -0.79 5.30 0.57
CA ALA A 90 0.25 5.36 -0.44
C ALA A 90 0.66 3.95 -0.92
N GLY A 91 1.18 3.89 -2.15
CA GLY A 91 1.70 2.68 -2.74
C GLY A 91 2.95 2.17 -2.01
N CYS A 92 2.93 0.91 -1.58
CA CYS A 92 3.98 0.30 -0.77
C CYS A 92 4.60 -0.96 -1.42
N LEU A 93 4.30 -1.24 -2.69
CA LEU A 93 4.78 -2.45 -3.38
C LEU A 93 6.32 -2.55 -3.38
N THR A 94 7.02 -1.42 -3.49
CA THR A 94 8.49 -1.36 -3.48
C THR A 94 9.04 -1.32 -2.07
N SER A 95 8.49 -0.47 -1.19
CA SER A 95 9.00 -0.27 0.18
C SER A 95 8.67 -1.42 1.12
N LYS A 96 7.52 -2.08 0.89
CA LYS A 96 6.95 -3.15 1.73
C LYS A 96 6.88 -2.78 3.21
N CYS A 97 6.76 -1.48 3.50
CA CYS A 97 6.68 -0.96 4.85
C CYS A 97 5.79 0.28 4.89
N CYS A 98 5.23 0.49 6.08
CA CYS A 98 4.27 1.53 6.39
C CYS A 98 4.85 2.51 7.41
N LYS A 99 4.50 3.79 7.30
CA LYS A 99 4.95 4.81 8.24
C LYS A 99 4.08 4.91 9.48
N GLU A 100 2.77 4.67 9.34
CA GLU A 100 1.82 4.79 10.45
C GLU A 100 1.84 3.55 11.36
N PRO A 101 1.78 3.72 12.70
CA PRO A 101 1.77 2.62 13.65
C PRO A 101 0.53 1.73 13.45
N GLY A 102 0.71 0.41 13.50
CA GLY A 102 -0.35 -0.56 13.28
C GLY A 102 -0.74 -0.75 11.80
N HIS A 103 -0.11 -0.03 10.86
CA HIS A 103 -0.34 -0.23 9.43
C HIS A 103 0.54 -1.33 8.85
N GLN A 104 0.03 -1.99 7.82
CA GLN A 104 0.76 -2.99 7.05
C GLN A 104 0.50 -2.79 5.57
N CYS A 105 1.49 -3.15 4.74
CA CYS A 105 1.37 -3.07 3.30
C CYS A 105 0.54 -4.25 2.79
N PHE A 106 -0.56 -4.00 2.10
CA PHE A 106 -1.42 -5.05 1.56
C PHE A 106 -1.46 -5.01 0.04
N THR A 107 -1.34 -6.16 -0.61
CA THR A 107 -1.50 -6.23 -2.07
C THR A 107 -2.96 -6.13 -2.46
N LYS A 108 -3.18 -5.38 -3.54
CA LYS A 108 -4.36 -5.56 -4.36
C LYS A 108 -4.13 -6.66 -5.38
N ASN A 109 -2.97 -6.60 -6.06
CA ASN A 109 -2.51 -7.55 -7.08
C ASN A 109 -0.99 -7.45 -7.23
N ALA A 110 -0.43 -8.09 -8.27
CA ALA A 110 1.02 -8.12 -8.55
C ALA A 110 1.66 -6.74 -8.82
N TYR A 111 0.86 -5.73 -9.17
CA TYR A 111 1.34 -4.41 -9.60
C TYR A 111 0.98 -3.28 -8.63
N TRP A 112 0.12 -3.55 -7.64
CA TRP A 112 -0.29 -2.54 -6.66
C TRP A 112 -0.40 -3.14 -5.26
N ALA A 113 0.19 -2.43 -4.31
CA ALA A 113 0.02 -2.65 -2.88
C ALA A 113 -0.07 -1.31 -2.18
N GLN A 114 -0.86 -1.22 -1.12
CA GLN A 114 -1.12 0.03 -0.41
C GLN A 114 -0.99 -0.15 1.09
N CYS A 115 -0.52 0.89 1.77
CA CYS A 115 -0.36 0.91 3.21
C CYS A 115 -1.69 1.21 3.91
N MET A 116 -2.18 0.30 4.75
CA MET A 116 -3.47 0.42 5.46
C MET A 116 -3.41 -0.28 6.82
N SER A 117 -4.28 0.12 7.75
CA SER A 117 -4.43 -0.56 9.05
C SER A 117 -5.10 -1.92 8.90
N GLU A 118 -6.11 -1.99 8.04
CA GLU A 118 -6.90 -3.18 7.73
C GLU A 118 -7.08 -3.33 6.21
N CYS A 119 -7.26 -4.57 5.75
CA CYS A 119 -7.56 -4.87 4.36
C CYS A 119 -8.72 -5.85 4.28
N ILE A 120 -9.75 -5.49 3.51
CA ILE A 120 -10.94 -6.30 3.30
C ILE A 120 -10.84 -6.92 1.90
N PRO A 121 -10.71 -8.26 1.79
CA PRO A 121 -10.65 -8.93 0.49
C PRO A 121 -11.94 -8.74 -0.28
N GLY A 122 -11.82 -8.61 -1.60
CA GLY A 122 -12.98 -8.49 -2.49
C GLY A 122 -12.96 -7.25 -3.37
N PRO A 123 -14.00 -7.08 -4.21
CA PRO A 123 -14.08 -5.98 -5.15
C PRO A 123 -14.14 -4.65 -4.40
N ASN A 124 -13.52 -3.61 -4.98
CA ASN A 124 -13.71 -2.24 -4.55
C ASN A 124 -14.66 -1.54 -5.56
N PRO A 125 -15.92 -1.25 -5.18
CA PRO A 125 -16.89 -0.63 -6.10
C PRO A 125 -16.48 0.75 -6.61
N HIS A 126 -15.54 1.42 -5.96
CA HIS A 126 -15.04 2.74 -6.36
C HIS A 126 -13.80 2.66 -7.26
N ASP A 127 -13.24 1.46 -7.49
CA ASP A 127 -12.09 1.28 -8.36
C ASP A 127 -12.53 1.04 -9.81
N GLN A 128 -12.68 2.14 -10.54
CA GLN A 128 -13.12 2.11 -11.94
C GLN A 128 -12.03 1.62 -12.90
N VAL A 129 -10.76 1.73 -12.51
CA VAL A 129 -9.61 1.45 -13.40
C VAL A 129 -9.21 -0.01 -13.35
N SER A 130 -9.32 -0.63 -12.17
CA SER A 130 -8.94 -2.02 -11.96
C SER A 130 -9.94 -2.64 -10.97
N PRO A 131 -11.11 -3.09 -11.44
CA PRO A 131 -12.15 -3.64 -10.58
C PRO A 131 -11.80 -5.02 -9.98
N MET A 132 -10.58 -5.51 -10.21
CA MET A 132 -10.12 -6.76 -9.63
C MET A 132 -10.14 -6.70 -8.10
N PRO A 133 -10.59 -7.78 -7.45
CA PRO A 133 -10.70 -7.82 -6.01
C PRO A 133 -9.34 -7.69 -5.35
N TRP A 134 -9.32 -7.05 -4.19
CA TRP A 134 -8.14 -7.01 -3.34
C TRP A 134 -7.80 -8.40 -2.82
N GLU A 135 -6.56 -8.83 -3.04
CA GLU A 135 -6.01 -10.07 -2.48
C GLU A 135 -5.73 -9.94 -0.97
N CYS A 136 -5.43 -8.74 -0.49
CA CYS A 136 -5.05 -8.45 0.89
C CYS A 136 -3.87 -9.28 1.41
N LYS A 137 -2.94 -9.68 0.53
CA LYS A 137 -1.72 -10.35 0.97
C LYS A 137 -0.80 -9.32 1.64
N ALA A 138 -0.45 -9.58 2.89
CA ALA A 138 0.48 -8.74 3.64
C ALA A 138 1.89 -8.80 3.05
N LEU A 139 2.53 -7.63 2.93
CA LEU A 139 3.92 -7.45 2.53
C LEU A 139 4.70 -6.79 3.66
N GLY A 140 5.83 -7.39 4.03
CA GLY A 140 6.66 -6.92 5.14
C GLY A 140 5.95 -6.97 6.48
N ASP A 141 6.60 -6.40 7.49
CA ASP A 141 6.11 -6.40 8.86
C ASP A 141 5.13 -5.25 9.10
N ARG A 142 4.16 -5.48 9.99
CA ARG A 142 3.29 -4.42 10.49
C ARG A 142 4.13 -3.45 11.31
N THR A 143 3.95 -2.15 11.08
CA THR A 143 4.64 -1.11 11.83
C THR A 143 4.26 -1.22 13.31
N PRO A 144 5.23 -1.31 14.22
CA PRO A 144 4.95 -1.42 15.65
C PRO A 144 4.07 -0.28 16.16
N GLY A 145 3.17 -0.60 17.08
CA GLY A 145 2.21 0.33 17.66
C GLY A 145 0.76 -0.03 17.36
N GLU A 146 -0.16 0.58 18.09
CA GLU A 146 -1.59 0.37 17.89
C GLU A 146 -2.09 1.20 16.70
N ALA A 147 -2.91 0.57 15.86
CA ALA A 147 -3.59 1.27 14.78
C ALA A 147 -4.59 2.29 15.35
N LYS A 148 -4.79 3.39 14.64
CA LYS A 148 -5.83 4.35 14.98
C LYS A 148 -7.20 3.65 14.97
N LYS A 149 -7.97 3.81 16.05
CA LYS A 149 -9.34 3.27 16.12
C LYS A 149 -10.23 4.03 15.14
N CYS A 150 -10.86 3.30 14.24
CA CYS A 150 -11.84 3.83 13.30
C CYS A 150 -13.25 3.74 13.86
N SER A 151 -14.14 4.60 13.37
CA SER A 151 -15.52 4.64 13.83
C SER A 151 -16.36 3.53 13.19
N GLY A 152 -17.24 2.93 13.97
CA GLY A 152 -18.27 1.99 13.53
C GLY A 152 -19.48 2.70 12.90
N ASP A 153 -20.54 1.94 12.64
CA ASP A 153 -21.80 2.54 12.15
C ASP A 153 -22.49 3.36 13.24
N GLY A 154 -23.04 4.50 12.85
CA GLY A 154 -23.77 5.38 13.77
C GLY A 154 -22.87 6.10 14.78
N GLU A 155 -21.57 5.84 14.79
CA GLU A 155 -20.59 6.59 15.56
C GLU A 155 -20.15 7.86 14.82
N ASP A 156 -19.74 8.86 15.59
CA ASP A 156 -19.13 10.06 15.05
C ASP A 156 -17.70 9.74 14.55
N CYS A 157 -17.42 10.09 13.31
CA CYS A 157 -16.12 9.84 12.68
C CYS A 157 -15.27 11.10 12.46
N ARG A 158 -15.64 12.26 13.02
CA ARG A 158 -14.86 13.50 12.88
C ARG A 158 -13.43 13.39 13.42
N ASP A 159 -13.27 12.73 14.57
CA ASP A 159 -11.98 12.56 15.23
C ASP A 159 -11.17 11.41 14.62
N SER A 160 -11.84 10.28 14.36
CA SER A 160 -11.20 9.09 13.78
C SER A 160 -10.82 9.31 12.31
N LYS A 161 -11.65 10.02 11.54
CA LYS A 161 -11.50 10.26 10.10
C LYS A 161 -11.30 8.96 9.30
N CYS A 162 -11.83 7.86 9.81
CA CYS A 162 -11.79 6.55 9.17
C CYS A 162 -12.94 5.68 9.66
N CYS A 163 -13.32 4.71 8.83
CA CYS A 163 -14.45 3.84 9.08
C CYS A 163 -14.03 2.37 9.14
N ILE A 164 -14.71 1.56 9.95
CA ILE A 164 -14.39 0.12 10.06
C ILE A 164 -14.93 -0.65 8.84
N LYS A 165 -16.11 -0.29 8.33
CA LYS A 165 -16.76 -1.06 7.26
C LYS A 165 -16.19 -0.75 5.88
N GLY A 166 -15.86 -1.80 5.14
CA GLY A 166 -15.48 -1.71 3.73
C GLY A 166 -16.52 -0.97 2.90
N GLY A 167 -16.05 -0.09 2.02
CA GLY A 167 -16.87 0.69 1.10
C GLY A 167 -17.46 1.96 1.70
N THR A 168 -17.20 2.24 2.97
CA THR A 168 -17.70 3.45 3.65
C THR A 168 -16.64 4.55 3.68
N GLN A 169 -17.12 5.78 3.61
CA GLN A 169 -16.35 7.01 3.77
C GLN A 169 -16.96 7.79 4.92
N CYS A 170 -16.11 8.41 5.74
CA CYS A 170 -16.58 9.34 6.75
C CYS A 170 -17.01 10.63 6.06
N TYR A 171 -18.30 10.97 6.14
CA TYR A 171 -18.86 12.19 5.60
C TYR A 171 -19.34 13.09 6.72
N ALA A 172 -18.96 14.37 6.67
CA ALA A 172 -19.49 15.37 7.58
C ALA A 172 -20.96 15.70 7.21
N LYS A 173 -21.83 15.66 8.21
CA LYS A 173 -23.13 16.32 8.13
C LYS A 173 -22.91 17.82 8.26
N ASP A 174 -22.26 18.22 9.34
CA ASP A 174 -21.92 19.59 9.68
C ASP A 174 -20.62 19.60 10.51
N ASP A 175 -20.29 20.72 11.14
CA ASP A 175 -19.08 20.85 11.97
C ASP A 175 -19.16 20.04 13.28
N THR A 176 -20.37 19.64 13.69
CA THR A 176 -20.67 18.93 14.95
C THR A 176 -20.92 17.44 14.79
N TRP A 177 -21.10 16.94 13.57
CA TRP A 177 -21.37 15.53 13.32
C TRP A 177 -20.82 15.03 11.98
N ALA A 178 -20.17 13.87 11.98
CA ALA A 178 -19.86 13.11 10.77
C ALA A 178 -20.18 11.63 10.98
N SER A 179 -20.53 10.92 9.91
CA SER A 179 -20.80 9.48 10.01
C SER A 179 -20.30 8.69 8.81
N CYS A 180 -20.01 7.42 9.04
CA CYS A 180 -19.58 6.48 8.03
C CYS A 180 -20.76 6.05 7.14
N LYS A 181 -20.71 6.43 5.86
CA LYS A 181 -21.74 6.07 4.87
C LYS A 181 -21.11 5.53 3.58
N PRO A 182 -21.81 4.66 2.84
CA PRO A 182 -21.35 4.21 1.52
C PRO A 182 -21.40 5.33 0.47
N SER A 183 -22.36 6.25 0.59
CA SER A 183 -22.53 7.43 -0.25
C SER A 183 -23.17 8.58 0.55
N CYS A 184 -23.01 9.81 0.06
CA CYS A 184 -23.59 11.01 0.67
C CYS A 184 -24.04 11.98 -0.42
N THR A 185 -25.24 12.54 -0.26
CA THR A 185 -25.80 13.56 -1.15
C THR A 185 -25.94 14.86 -0.37
N PRO A 186 -25.31 15.98 -0.81
CA PRO A 186 -25.43 17.25 -0.09
C PRO A 186 -26.88 17.74 0.00
N GLY A 187 -27.22 18.33 1.14
CA GLY A 187 -28.55 18.87 1.41
C GLY A 187 -29.32 18.13 2.52
N PRO A 188 -30.58 18.51 2.76
CA PRO A 188 -31.39 17.91 3.82
C PRO A 188 -31.68 16.44 3.53
N ASP A 189 -31.53 15.59 4.54
CA ASP A 189 -31.96 14.20 4.46
C ASP A 189 -33.47 14.13 4.72
N MET A 190 -34.25 13.92 3.67
CA MET A 190 -35.72 13.89 3.75
C MET A 190 -36.25 12.72 4.59
N LEU A 191 -35.39 11.77 4.97
CA LEU A 191 -35.73 10.62 5.83
C LEU A 191 -35.29 10.82 7.28
N ALA A 192 -34.51 11.86 7.59
CA ALA A 192 -34.07 12.17 8.94
C ALA A 192 -35.15 12.92 9.72
N ALA A 193 -35.11 12.78 11.05
CA ALA A 193 -36.01 13.51 11.95
C ALA A 193 -35.68 15.02 12.02
N ASP A 194 -34.45 15.38 11.69
CA ASP A 194 -33.98 16.75 11.60
C ASP A 194 -33.89 17.23 10.14
N SER A 195 -34.07 18.53 9.93
CA SER A 195 -33.97 19.16 8.61
C SER A 195 -32.53 19.61 8.29
N ASP A 196 -31.56 19.18 9.09
CA ASP A 196 -30.18 19.58 8.97
C ASP A 196 -29.58 19.02 7.69
N SER A 197 -28.86 19.87 6.98
CA SER A 197 -28.29 19.51 5.69
C SER A 197 -26.94 18.82 5.86
N TRP A 198 -26.73 17.75 5.12
CA TRP A 198 -25.41 17.15 4.99
C TRP A 198 -24.53 18.01 4.08
N SER A 199 -23.34 18.36 4.56
CA SER A 199 -22.29 18.95 3.74
C SER A 199 -21.65 17.92 2.81
N CYS A 200 -21.66 16.65 3.21
CA CYS A 200 -20.98 15.54 2.54
C CYS A 200 -19.47 15.76 2.32
N LYS A 201 -18.83 16.59 3.14
CA LYS A 201 -17.38 16.72 3.11
C LYS A 201 -16.73 15.41 3.56
N GLU A 202 -15.90 14.84 2.70
CA GLU A 202 -15.14 13.62 2.99
C GLU A 202 -14.04 13.91 4.03
N LEU A 203 -14.02 13.11 5.10
CA LEU A 203 -13.02 13.18 6.17
C LEU A 203 -12.12 11.94 6.14
N GLY A 204 -10.84 12.13 5.82
CA GLY A 204 -9.86 11.05 5.76
C GLY A 204 -10.12 10.07 4.61
N GLN A 205 -9.47 8.90 4.67
CA GLN A 205 -9.48 7.93 3.58
C GLN A 205 -10.71 7.04 3.61
N ARG A 206 -11.17 6.63 2.42
CA ARG A 206 -12.24 5.64 2.27
C ARG A 206 -11.73 4.26 2.68
N THR A 207 -12.54 3.52 3.40
CA THR A 207 -12.25 2.12 3.72
C THR A 207 -12.49 1.27 2.48
N LEU A 208 -11.45 0.58 2.01
CA LEU A 208 -11.51 -0.20 0.78
C LEU A 208 -12.23 -1.53 0.97
N GLY A 209 -12.67 -2.12 -0.15
CA GLY A 209 -13.38 -3.39 -0.20
C GLY A 209 -14.90 -3.25 -0.07
N ALA A 210 -15.60 -4.35 -0.32
CA ALA A 210 -17.06 -4.40 -0.20
C ALA A 210 -17.46 -4.62 1.27
N ALA A 211 -18.59 -4.04 1.69
CA ALA A 211 -19.17 -4.33 2.99
C ALA A 211 -19.63 -5.80 3.08
N PRO A 212 -19.59 -6.45 4.26
CA PRO A 212 -19.95 -7.86 4.40
C PRO A 212 -21.34 -8.24 3.86
N TRP A 213 -22.31 -7.33 3.96
CA TRP A 213 -23.69 -7.54 3.48
C TRP A 213 -23.79 -7.65 1.95
N VAL A 214 -22.81 -7.16 1.20
CA VAL A 214 -22.80 -7.22 -0.28
C VAL A 214 -22.81 -8.68 -0.75
N LYS A 215 -22.02 -9.54 -0.09
CA LYS A 215 -21.94 -10.97 -0.44
C LYS A 215 -23.27 -11.72 -0.23
N THR A 216 -24.09 -11.28 0.72
CA THR A 216 -25.34 -11.96 1.09
C THR A 216 -26.57 -11.37 0.42
N ASN A 217 -26.60 -10.05 0.18
CA ASN A 217 -27.81 -9.34 -0.23
C ASN A 217 -27.77 -8.87 -1.70
N CYS A 218 -26.58 -8.76 -2.31
CA CYS A 218 -26.44 -8.35 -3.69
C CYS A 218 -26.40 -9.55 -4.64
N ALA A 219 -26.86 -9.32 -5.87
CA ALA A 219 -26.89 -10.36 -6.89
C ALA A 219 -25.45 -10.74 -7.32
N GLY A 220 -25.20 -12.03 -7.48
CA GLY A 220 -23.88 -12.54 -7.84
C GLY A 220 -23.45 -12.13 -9.26
N GLY A 221 -22.15 -12.29 -9.54
CA GLY A 221 -21.58 -11.96 -10.85
C GLY A 221 -22.32 -12.66 -12.00
N GLY A 222 -22.72 -11.88 -13.01
CA GLY A 222 -23.43 -12.38 -14.20
C GLY A 222 -24.93 -12.62 -14.01
N THR A 223 -25.51 -12.23 -12.87
CA THR A 223 -26.96 -12.30 -12.63
C THR A 223 -27.62 -10.92 -12.72
N ASP A 224 -28.93 -10.87 -12.97
CA ASP A 224 -29.67 -9.60 -13.03
C ASP A 224 -29.81 -8.99 -11.63
N CYS A 225 -29.16 -7.85 -11.39
CA CYS A 225 -29.20 -7.17 -10.11
C CYS A 225 -30.34 -6.15 -9.96
N ARG A 226 -31.27 -6.04 -10.93
CA ARG A 226 -32.43 -5.16 -10.82
C ARG A 226 -33.32 -5.48 -9.61
N THR A 227 -33.51 -6.76 -9.29
CA THR A 227 -34.33 -7.18 -8.14
C THR A 227 -33.63 -6.93 -6.81
N ALA A 228 -32.33 -7.21 -6.73
CA ALA A 228 -31.53 -6.99 -5.53
C ALA A 228 -31.18 -5.51 -5.31
N GLN A 229 -31.33 -4.68 -6.36
CA GLN A 229 -30.91 -3.28 -6.42
C GLN A 229 -29.41 -3.05 -6.15
N CYS A 230 -28.62 -4.13 -6.12
CA CYS A 230 -27.16 -4.09 -6.01
C CYS A 230 -26.51 -5.33 -6.61
N CYS A 231 -25.36 -5.13 -7.25
CA CYS A 231 -24.51 -6.14 -7.85
C CYS A 231 -23.26 -6.36 -6.97
N GLN A 232 -22.77 -7.60 -6.90
CA GLN A 232 -21.49 -7.93 -6.25
C GLN A 232 -20.27 -7.53 -7.09
#